data_AF-A0A7S1CCK6-F1
#
_entry.id   AF-A0A7S1CCK6-F1
#
_cell.length_a   1.000
_cell.length_b   1.000
_cell.length_c   1.000
_cell.angle_alpha   90.00
_cell.angle_beta   90.00
_cell.angle_gamma   90.00
#
_symmetry.space_group_name_H-M   'P 1'
#
loop_
_entity.id
_entity.type
_entity.pdbx_description
1 polymer ?
#
loop_
_entity_poly.entity_id
_entity_poly.type
_entity_poly.pdbx_seq_one_letter_code
_entity_poly.pdbx_strand_id
1 'polypeptide(L)'
;SVWVRNVQLSIFGLLFGLAGVAYRDWSHVAKFGFFAGWDALVCAVVVDVSVGGLLVAVVVKYADNIAKGFATSMSIVLSTLLSSIFLAFSPSPLFLVGAALVIAATVLYA
;
A
#
# COMPACT_ATOMS: atom_id res chain seq x y z
N SER A 1 -2.27 23.34 -7.34
CA SER A 1 -1.13 22.63 -6.71
C SER A 1 -1.53 21.19 -6.42
N VAL A 2 -0.68 20.20 -6.71
CA VAL A 2 -0.96 18.77 -6.44
C VAL A 2 -1.09 18.50 -4.94
N TRP A 3 -0.36 19.25 -4.12
CA TRP A 3 -0.44 19.18 -2.67
C TRP A 3 -1.83 19.57 -2.13
N VAL A 4 -2.45 20.61 -2.69
CA VAL A 4 -3.80 21.05 -2.29
C VAL A 4 -4.84 19.99 -2.65
N ARG A 5 -4.73 19.39 -3.84
CA ARG A 5 -5.61 18.28 -4.26
C ARG A 5 -5.41 17.05 -3.37
N ASN A 6 -4.16 16.74 -3.00
CA ASN A 6 -3.86 15.64 -2.09
C ASN A 6 -4.47 15.87 -0.70
N VAL A 7 -4.35 17.08 -0.14
CA VAL A 7 -4.97 17.45 1.14
C VAL A 7 -6.50 17.34 1.09
N GLN A 8 -7.14 17.83 0.02
CA GLN A 8 -8.59 17.71 -0.17
C GLN A 8 -9.03 16.24 -0.17
N LEU A 9 -8.31 15.37 -0.89
CA LEU A 9 -8.59 13.93 -0.91
C LEU A 9 -8.35 13.28 0.46
N SER A 10 -7.28 13.66 1.16
CA SER A 10 -6.99 13.16 2.51
C SER A 10 -8.08 13.52 3.52
N ILE A 11 -8.70 14.70 3.41
CA ILE A 11 -9.83 15.09 4.27
C ILE A 11 -11.02 14.15 4.06
N PHE A 12 -11.38 13.86 2.80
CA PHE A 12 -12.44 12.89 2.51
C PHE A 12 -12.06 11.49 3.01
N GLY A 13 -10.82 11.06 2.81
CA GLY A 13 -10.31 9.79 3.34
C GLY A 13 -10.44 9.69 4.86
N LEU A 14 -10.11 10.76 5.59
CA LEU A 14 -10.27 10.83 7.04
C LEU A 14 -11.74 10.71 7.44
N LEU A 15 -12.63 11.46 6.79
CA LEU A 15 -14.08 11.43 7.08
C LEU A 15 -14.66 10.03 6.87
N PHE A 16 -14.37 9.40 5.73
CA PHE A 16 -14.83 8.04 5.46
C PHE A 16 -14.18 7.00 6.38
N GLY A 17 -12.90 7.17 6.73
CA GLY A 17 -12.22 6.31 7.69
C GLY A 17 -12.87 6.35 9.07
N LEU A 18 -13.14 7.55 9.59
CA LEU A 18 -13.82 7.74 10.87
C LEU A 18 -15.27 7.22 10.84
N ALA A 19 -16.00 7.44 9.74
CA ALA A 19 -17.33 6.88 9.56
C ALA A 19 -17.31 5.34 9.53
N GLY A 20 -16.30 4.74 8.89
CA GLY A 20 -16.09 3.29 8.89
C GLY A 20 -15.86 2.73 10.29
N VAL A 21 -15.02 3.39 11.09
CA VAL A 21 -14.78 3.04 12.49
C VAL A 21 -16.06 3.18 13.32
N ALA A 22 -16.81 4.27 13.14
CA ALA A 22 -18.07 4.50 13.86
C ALA A 22 -19.15 3.47 13.48
N TYR A 23 -19.14 2.95 12.25
CA TYR A 23 -20.10 1.95 11.81
C TYR A 23 -19.76 0.53 12.26
N ARG A 24 -18.47 0.14 12.20
CA ARG A 24 -18.04 -1.25 12.48
C ARG A 24 -17.55 -1.47 13.91
N ASP A 25 -16.74 -0.54 14.43
CA ASP A 25 -15.90 -0.78 15.61
C ASP A 25 -16.21 0.16 16.79
N TRP A 26 -17.29 0.94 16.71
CA TRP A 26 -17.67 1.92 17.74
C TRP A 26 -17.76 1.32 19.15
N SER A 27 -18.33 0.13 19.27
CA SER A 27 -18.47 -0.55 20.57
C SER A 27 -17.12 -0.90 21.21
N HIS A 28 -16.09 -1.15 20.40
CA HIS A 28 -14.74 -1.43 20.84
C HIS A 28 -14.00 -0.13 21.18
N VAL A 29 -14.08 0.87 20.29
CA VAL A 29 -13.47 2.20 20.48
C VAL A 29 -14.01 2.90 21.73
N ALA A 30 -15.32 2.81 21.99
CA ALA A 30 -15.94 3.41 23.17
C ALA A 30 -15.51 2.75 24.50
N LYS A 31 -15.13 1.46 24.46
CA LYS A 31 -14.72 0.69 25.66
C LYS A 31 -13.24 0.78 25.96
N PHE A 32 -12.39 0.75 24.93
CA PHE A 32 -10.94 0.64 25.09
C PHE A 32 -10.17 1.89 24.64
N GLY A 33 -10.84 2.81 23.95
CA GLY A 33 -10.22 3.97 23.32
C GLY A 33 -9.79 3.69 21.88
N PHE A 34 -9.61 4.76 21.09
CA PHE A 34 -9.26 4.67 19.66
C PHE A 34 -7.88 4.06 19.40
N PHE A 35 -6.92 4.31 20.29
CA PHE A 35 -5.53 3.87 20.17
C PHE A 35 -5.23 2.60 20.97
N ALA A 36 -6.25 1.87 21.39
CA ALA A 36 -6.05 0.61 22.11
C ALA A 36 -5.30 -0.40 21.24
N GLY A 37 -4.22 -1.00 21.77
CA GLY A 37 -3.43 -2.00 21.06
C GLY A 37 -2.42 -1.43 20.04
N TRP A 38 -2.20 -0.11 20.02
CA TRP A 38 -1.13 0.46 19.21
C TRP A 38 0.24 0.12 19.80
N ASP A 39 1.06 -0.55 19.01
CA ASP A 39 2.47 -0.80 19.29
C ASP A 39 3.37 -0.04 18.30
N ALA A 40 4.69 -0.16 18.47
CA ALA A 40 5.65 0.49 17.58
C ALA A 40 5.53 -0.01 16.12
N LEU A 41 5.07 -1.25 15.91
CA LEU A 41 4.88 -1.83 14.58
C LEU A 41 3.66 -1.21 13.88
N VAL A 42 2.55 -1.02 14.58
CA VAL A 42 1.37 -0.31 14.07
C VAL A 42 1.76 1.10 13.65
N CYS A 43 2.52 1.83 14.47
CA CYS A 43 3.04 3.15 14.09
C CYS A 43 3.91 3.08 12.83
N ALA A 44 4.81 2.09 12.72
CA ALA A 44 5.65 1.92 11.55
C ALA A 44 4.82 1.66 10.28
N VAL A 45 3.81 0.78 10.35
CA VAL A 45 2.90 0.50 9.23
C VAL A 45 2.08 1.74 8.84
N VAL A 46 1.59 2.51 9.81
CA VAL A 46 0.84 3.76 9.52
C VAL A 46 1.73 4.76 8.79
N VAL A 47 3.00 4.90 9.21
CA VAL A 47 3.97 5.78 8.54
C VAL A 47 4.26 5.26 7.12
N ASP A 48 4.52 3.96 6.97
CA ASP A 48 4.80 3.35 5.67
C ASP A 48 3.66 3.56 4.66
N VAL A 49 2.42 3.28 5.07
CA VAL A 49 1.24 3.49 4.22
C VAL A 49 1.04 4.97 3.88
N SER A 50 1.30 5.87 4.84
CA SER A 50 1.19 7.32 4.63
C SER A 50 2.22 7.83 3.62
N VAL A 51 3.48 7.38 3.75
CA VAL A 51 4.57 7.71 2.82
C VAL A 51 4.27 7.12 1.44
N GLY A 52 3.80 5.88 1.37
CA GLY A 52 3.36 5.24 0.12
C GLY A 52 2.28 6.05 -0.61
N GLY A 53 1.28 6.55 0.12
CA GLY A 53 0.23 7.42 -0.44
C GLY A 53 0.78 8.72 -1.03
N LEU A 54 1.73 9.36 -0.35
CA LEU A 54 2.40 10.57 -0.86
C LEU A 54 3.28 10.27 -2.09
N LEU A 55 4.05 9.18 -2.07
CA LEU A 55 4.86 8.73 -3.19
C LEU A 55 3.99 8.47 -4.43
N VAL A 56 2.84 7.83 -4.25
CA VAL A 56 1.88 7.62 -5.34
C VAL A 56 1.42 8.95 -5.95
N ALA A 57 1.11 9.96 -5.14
CA ALA A 57 0.71 11.28 -5.64
C ALA A 57 1.84 11.97 -6.44
N VAL A 58 3.09 11.79 -6.02
CA VAL A 58 4.28 12.29 -6.73
C VAL A 58 4.48 11.53 -8.05
N VAL A 59 4.39 10.20 -8.04
CA VAL A 59 4.53 9.36 -9.24
C VAL A 59 3.46 9.72 -10.27
N VAL A 60 2.19 9.88 -9.88
CA VAL A 60 1.12 10.28 -10.81
C VAL A 60 1.36 11.68 -11.40
N LYS A 61 2.08 12.55 -10.68
CA LYS A 61 2.39 13.90 -11.16
C LYS A 61 3.57 13.93 -12.13
N TYR A 62 4.60 13.12 -11.88
CA TYR A 62 5.89 13.21 -12.57
C TYR A 62 6.23 12.01 -13.45
N ALA A 63 5.47 10.92 -13.38
CA ALA A 63 5.64 9.72 -14.17
C ALA A 63 4.31 9.28 -14.79
N ASP A 64 4.39 8.50 -15.86
CA ASP A 64 3.21 7.92 -16.49
C ASP A 64 2.58 6.85 -15.58
N ASN A 65 1.25 6.79 -15.56
CA ASN A 65 0.50 5.82 -14.76
C ASN A 65 0.86 4.35 -15.10
N ILE A 66 1.42 4.11 -16.29
CA ILE A 66 1.93 2.80 -16.73
C ILE A 66 3.17 2.40 -15.94
N ALA A 67 4.14 3.32 -15.76
CA ALA A 67 5.36 3.08 -14.99
C ALA A 67 5.05 2.78 -13.51
N LYS A 68 4.04 3.45 -12.94
CA LYS A 68 3.52 3.12 -11.60
C LYS A 68 3.01 1.68 -11.52
N GLY A 69 2.29 1.22 -12.55
CA GLY A 69 1.79 -0.14 -12.65
C GLY A 69 2.92 -1.17 -12.66
N PHE A 70 3.96 -0.94 -13.46
CA PHE A 70 5.16 -1.79 -13.48
C PHE A 70 5.89 -1.81 -12.13
N ALA A 71 6.09 -0.66 -11.50
CA ALA A 71 6.73 -0.58 -10.19
C ALA A 71 5.95 -1.36 -9.11
N THR A 72 4.61 -1.29 -9.14
CA THR A 72 3.75 -2.04 -8.23
C THR A 72 3.87 -3.55 -8.46
N SER A 73 3.80 -4.00 -9.71
CA SER A 73 3.96 -5.41 -10.06
C SER A 73 5.33 -5.96 -9.68
N MET A 74 6.40 -5.19 -9.91
CA MET A 74 7.76 -5.55 -9.51
C MET A 74 7.89 -5.64 -7.99
N SER A 75 7.27 -4.71 -7.26
CA SER A 75 7.24 -4.76 -5.79
C SER A 75 6.56 -6.04 -5.28
N ILE A 76 5.50 -6.51 -5.93
CA ILE A 76 4.83 -7.78 -5.55
C ILE A 76 5.80 -8.95 -5.74
N VAL A 77 6.48 -9.04 -6.89
CA VAL A 77 7.46 -10.10 -7.17
C VAL A 77 8.57 -10.11 -6.12
N LEU A 78 9.15 -8.94 -5.82
CA LEU A 78 10.20 -8.80 -4.81
C LEU A 78 9.70 -9.14 -3.40
N SER A 79 8.51 -8.68 -3.01
CA SER A 79 7.92 -8.99 -1.70
C SER A 79 7.69 -10.49 -1.53
N THR A 80 7.23 -11.18 -2.57
CA THR A 80 7.07 -12.64 -2.53
C THR A 80 8.40 -13.37 -2.48
N LEU A 81 9.43 -12.88 -3.19
CA LEU A 81 10.79 -13.43 -3.11
C LEU A 81 11.38 -13.30 -1.69
N LEU A 82 11.26 -12.12 -1.09
CA LEU A 82 11.69 -11.89 0.29
C LEU A 82 10.88 -12.77 1.25
N SER A 83 9.57 -12.88 1.06
CA SER A 83 8.72 -13.75 1.88
C SER A 83 9.11 -15.22 1.74
N SER A 84 9.50 -15.70 0.55
CA SER A 84 9.93 -17.09 0.39
C SER A 84 11.24 -17.39 1.12
N ILE A 85 12.17 -16.43 1.14
CA ILE A 85 13.47 -16.58 1.80
C ILE A 85 13.33 -16.46 3.33
N PHE A 86 12.65 -15.41 3.81
CA PHE A 86 12.59 -15.10 5.25
C PHE A 86 11.49 -15.85 6.00
N LEU A 87 10.36 -16.15 5.33
CA LEU A 87 9.18 -16.75 5.97
C LEU A 87 8.92 -18.19 5.50
N ALA A 88 9.86 -18.79 4.74
CA ALA A 88 9.72 -20.12 4.14
C ALA A 88 8.40 -20.32 3.35
N PHE A 89 7.89 -19.25 2.77
CA PHE A 89 6.67 -19.28 1.96
C PHE A 89 6.96 -19.89 0.58
N SER A 90 6.25 -20.94 0.19
CA SER A 90 6.38 -21.55 -1.14
C SER A 90 5.45 -20.85 -2.14
N PRO A 91 5.98 -20.05 -3.10
CA PRO A 91 5.15 -19.43 -4.12
C PRO A 91 4.50 -20.47 -5.03
N SER A 92 3.28 -20.20 -5.49
CA SER A 92 2.57 -21.10 -6.40
C SER A 92 3.23 -21.11 -7.79
N PRO A 93 3.12 -22.21 -8.56
CA PRO A 93 3.67 -22.26 -9.92
C PRO A 93 3.11 -21.17 -10.84
N LEU A 94 1.83 -20.82 -10.67
CA LEU A 94 1.17 -19.75 -11.43
C LEU A 94 1.75 -18.37 -11.08
N PHE A 95 2.14 -18.15 -9.82
CA PHE A 95 2.82 -16.93 -9.40
C PHE A 95 4.19 -16.80 -10.09
N LEU A 96 4.94 -17.89 -10.23
CA LEU A 96 6.24 -17.89 -10.92
C LEU A 96 6.10 -17.52 -12.40
N VAL A 97 5.08 -18.03 -13.08
CA VAL A 97 4.78 -17.64 -14.47
C VAL A 97 4.42 -16.16 -14.55
N GLY A 98 3.58 -15.67 -13.64
CA GLY A 98 3.23 -14.25 -13.54
C GLY A 98 4.45 -13.36 -13.28
N ALA A 99 5.34 -13.77 -12.38
CA ALA A 99 6.56 -13.05 -12.06
C ALA A 99 7.51 -12.95 -13.27
N ALA A 100 7.69 -14.05 -14.02
CA ALA A 100 8.49 -14.06 -15.23
C ALA A 100 7.91 -13.12 -16.31
N LEU A 101 6.58 -13.10 -16.48
CA LEU A 101 5.91 -12.19 -17.40
C LEU A 101 6.07 -10.72 -16.99
N VAL A 102 5.96 -10.40 -15.70
CA VAL A 102 6.16 -9.03 -15.19
C VAL A 102 7.59 -8.56 -15.45
N ILE A 103 8.59 -9.42 -15.20
CA ILE A 103 10.00 -9.10 -15.47
C ILE A 103 10.21 -8.87 -16.97
N ALA A 104 9.71 -9.76 -17.83
CA ALA A 104 9.83 -9.63 -19.28
C ALA A 104 9.16 -8.35 -19.81
N ALA A 105 7.95 -8.06 -19.34
CA ALA A 105 7.22 -6.85 -19.74
C ALA A 105 7.93 -5.56 -19.26
N THR A 106 8.56 -5.59 -18.09
CA THR A 106 9.34 -4.45 -17.58
C THR A 106 10.58 -4.19 -18.44
N VAL A 107 11.30 -5.25 -18.83
CA VAL A 107 12.47 -5.14 -19.72
C VAL A 107 12.09 -4.68 -21.13
N LEU A 108 10.92 -5.10 -21.64
CA LEU A 108 10.44 -4.69 -22.96
C LEU A 108 9.94 -3.24 -22.99
N TYR A 109 9.41 -2.75 -21.86
CA TYR A 109 8.90 -1.38 -21.74
C TYR A 109 10.01 -0.36 -21.44
N ALA A 110 11.10 -0.79 -20.81
CA ALA A 110 12.29 0.02 -20.55
C ALA A 110 13.06 0.35 -21.84
#